data_AF-A0A846C4H5-F1
#
_entry.id   AF-A0A846C4H5-F1
#
_cell.length_a   1.000
_cell.length_b   1.000
_cell.length_c   1.000
_cell.angle_alpha   90.00
_cell.angle_beta   90.00
_cell.angle_gamma   90.00
#
_symmetry.space_group_name_H-M   'P 1'
#
loop_
_entity.id
_entity.type
_entity.pdbx_description
1 polymer ?
#
loop_
_entity_poly.entity_id
_entity_poly.type
_entity_poly.pdbx_seq_one_letter_code
_entity_poly.pdbx_strand_id
1 'polypeptide(L)'
;MEGLDREQHKIAVQMPNSPQRIRGLAGSGKTVVMCMKAAWMHNKHPNWNIAYTFYTRSLYEQIKSNITRFYRWWADVDPNWNKIHILHAWGRKDREGLYRFVSKKMGRNSRTYLEAKNAFTHKEYSQILGNCCKELRELEDKTPQLFDAILIDEAQDFNFEFYKLCYDILREPKRLIWAYDEVQSLESLSIPTAIEIFGTHTDGTPVVELEGNYPDSEIEKDMILYHCYRTPRPIMVTAHFFGMGLLPRSK
;
A
#
# COMPACT_ATOMS: atom_id res chain seq x y z
N MET A 1 -7.08 -22.13 -12.26
CA MET A 1 -7.52 -20.75 -12.57
C MET A 1 -9.00 -20.55 -12.27
N GLU A 2 -9.75 -21.59 -11.89
CA GLU A 2 -11.09 -21.47 -11.31
C GLU A 2 -10.99 -20.67 -10.00
N GLY A 3 -11.33 -19.39 -10.03
CA GLY A 3 -11.48 -18.58 -8.81
C GLY A 3 -10.89 -17.16 -8.84
N LEU A 4 -10.14 -16.77 -9.88
CA LEU A 4 -9.74 -15.37 -10.03
C LEU A 4 -10.78 -14.63 -10.88
N ASP A 5 -11.39 -13.59 -10.30
CA ASP A 5 -12.37 -12.77 -10.99
C ASP A 5 -11.74 -11.96 -12.13
N ARG A 6 -12.49 -11.80 -13.22
CA ARG A 6 -12.04 -11.10 -14.43
C ARG A 6 -11.68 -9.64 -14.13
N GLU A 7 -12.41 -9.00 -13.22
CA GLU A 7 -12.13 -7.63 -12.76
C GLU A 7 -10.82 -7.54 -11.98
N GLN A 8 -10.55 -8.48 -11.07
CA GLN A 8 -9.28 -8.52 -10.33
C GLN A 8 -8.09 -8.68 -11.27
N HIS A 9 -8.21 -9.55 -12.29
CA HIS A 9 -7.18 -9.68 -13.31
C HIS A 9 -7.01 -8.38 -14.10
N LYS A 10 -8.11 -7.75 -14.56
CA LYS A 10 -8.10 -6.50 -15.31
C LYS A 10 -7.34 -5.40 -14.54
N ILE A 11 -7.62 -5.25 -13.26
CA ILE A 11 -6.98 -4.25 -12.39
C ILE A 11 -5.50 -4.59 -12.16
N ALA A 12 -5.19 -5.86 -11.91
CA ALA A 12 -3.82 -6.28 -11.61
C ALA A 12 -2.85 -6.09 -12.79
N VAL A 13 -3.34 -6.14 -14.04
CA VAL A 13 -2.49 -5.92 -15.21
C VAL A 13 -2.30 -4.45 -15.59
N GLN A 14 -2.99 -3.52 -14.91
CA GLN A 14 -2.81 -2.09 -15.11
C GLN A 14 -1.51 -1.61 -14.46
N MET A 15 -0.77 -0.74 -15.14
CA MET A 15 0.50 -0.18 -14.67
C MET A 15 0.57 1.31 -14.99
N PRO A 16 -0.20 2.15 -14.28
CA PRO A 16 -0.15 3.58 -14.50
C PRO A 16 1.23 4.13 -14.15
N ASN A 17 1.61 5.22 -14.82
CA ASN A 17 2.87 5.91 -14.57
C ASN A 17 2.81 6.89 -13.39
N SER A 18 1.65 7.08 -12.77
CA SER A 18 1.46 7.96 -11.62
C SER A 18 0.69 7.24 -10.50
N PRO A 19 0.55 7.85 -9.30
CA PRO A 19 0.02 7.15 -8.14
C PRO A 19 -1.40 6.62 -8.34
N GLN A 20 -1.72 5.46 -7.74
CA GLN A 20 -3.00 4.77 -7.86
C GLN A 20 -3.51 4.27 -6.51
N ARG A 21 -4.79 4.46 -6.22
CA ARG A 21 -5.47 3.91 -5.04
C ARG A 21 -6.41 2.78 -5.43
N ILE A 22 -6.37 1.69 -4.65
CA ILE A 22 -7.27 0.54 -4.79
C ILE A 22 -8.03 0.35 -3.46
N ARG A 23 -9.30 0.69 -3.45
CA ARG A 23 -10.19 0.56 -2.30
C ARG A 23 -10.99 -0.73 -2.34
N GLY A 24 -11.54 -1.12 -1.20
CA GLY A 24 -12.56 -2.16 -1.13
C GLY A 24 -12.75 -2.68 0.28
N LEU A 25 -13.82 -3.42 0.51
CA LEU A 25 -14.16 -3.96 1.82
C LEU A 25 -13.18 -5.07 2.27
N ALA A 26 -13.19 -5.37 3.56
CA ALA A 26 -12.52 -6.54 4.09
C ALA A 26 -12.98 -7.80 3.33
N GLY A 27 -12.01 -8.44 2.66
CA GLY A 27 -12.27 -9.66 1.88
C GLY A 27 -12.55 -9.46 0.41
N SER A 28 -12.37 -8.24 -0.11
CA SER A 28 -12.46 -7.96 -1.54
C SER A 28 -11.27 -8.44 -2.40
N GLY A 29 -10.27 -9.04 -1.76
CA GLY A 29 -9.08 -9.56 -2.44
C GLY A 29 -8.05 -8.48 -2.80
N LYS A 30 -8.03 -7.33 -2.11
CA LYS A 30 -7.00 -6.28 -2.26
C LYS A 30 -5.58 -6.83 -2.29
N THR A 31 -5.16 -7.58 -1.27
CA THR A 31 -3.84 -8.22 -1.21
C THR A 31 -3.57 -9.15 -2.40
N VAL A 32 -4.59 -9.86 -2.90
CA VAL A 32 -4.46 -10.72 -4.08
C VAL A 32 -4.16 -9.89 -5.32
N VAL A 33 -4.94 -8.82 -5.54
CA VAL A 33 -4.73 -7.87 -6.66
C VAL A 33 -3.35 -7.22 -6.57
N MET A 34 -2.94 -6.76 -5.38
CA MET A 34 -1.64 -6.14 -5.15
C MET A 34 -0.49 -7.12 -5.43
N CYS A 35 -0.56 -8.36 -4.94
CA CYS A 35 0.45 -9.39 -5.21
C CYS A 35 0.54 -9.70 -6.72
N MET A 36 -0.61 -9.80 -7.38
CA MET A 36 -0.69 -10.05 -8.81
C MET A 36 -0.09 -8.91 -9.63
N LYS A 37 -0.30 -7.66 -9.19
CA LYS A 37 0.27 -6.45 -9.80
C LYS A 37 1.78 -6.39 -9.66
N ALA A 38 2.33 -6.71 -8.48
CA ALA A 38 3.78 -6.79 -8.28
C ALA A 38 4.42 -7.86 -9.19
N ALA A 39 3.80 -9.04 -9.29
CA ALA A 39 4.25 -10.09 -10.20
C ALA A 39 4.17 -9.65 -11.67
N TRP A 40 3.07 -9.02 -12.08
CA TRP A 40 2.89 -8.52 -13.45
C TRP A 40 3.92 -7.44 -13.83
N MET A 41 4.14 -6.47 -12.94
CA MET A 41 5.15 -5.43 -13.11
C MET A 41 6.54 -6.02 -13.31
N HIS A 42 6.92 -7.03 -12.50
CA HIS A 42 8.20 -7.70 -12.65
C HIS A 42 8.29 -8.50 -13.96
N ASN A 43 7.19 -9.12 -14.38
CA ASN A 43 7.13 -9.86 -15.64
C ASN A 43 7.31 -8.93 -16.85
N LYS A 44 6.72 -7.73 -16.82
CA LYS A 44 6.86 -6.72 -17.88
C LYS A 44 8.18 -5.96 -17.82
N HIS A 45 8.73 -5.76 -16.62
CA HIS A 45 9.99 -5.06 -16.41
C HIS A 45 10.90 -5.85 -15.46
N PRO A 46 11.63 -6.86 -15.96
CA PRO A 46 12.49 -7.71 -15.14
C PRO A 46 13.61 -6.95 -14.40
N ASN A 47 13.98 -5.77 -14.91
CA ASN A 47 15.04 -4.94 -14.35
C ASN A 47 14.58 -3.98 -13.24
N TRP A 48 13.27 -3.77 -13.09
CA TRP A 48 12.72 -2.84 -12.10
C TRP A 48 12.95 -3.33 -10.67
N ASN A 49 13.29 -2.40 -9.79
CA ASN A 49 13.26 -2.59 -8.35
C ASN A 49 11.85 -2.24 -7.86
N ILE A 50 11.09 -3.23 -7.41
CA ILE A 50 9.70 -3.10 -6.96
C ILE A 50 9.67 -3.35 -5.46
N ALA A 51 9.17 -2.41 -4.66
CA ALA A 51 8.92 -2.65 -3.24
C ALA A 51 7.46 -3.05 -3.01
N TYR A 52 7.24 -4.09 -2.21
CA TYR A 52 5.95 -4.43 -1.64
C TYR A 52 6.04 -4.26 -0.13
N THR A 53 5.32 -3.27 0.42
CA THR A 53 5.31 -2.97 1.85
C THR A 53 3.93 -3.15 2.45
N PHE A 54 3.92 -3.50 3.74
CA PHE A 54 2.73 -3.86 4.49
C PHE A 54 3.03 -3.71 5.99
N TYR A 55 1.99 -3.54 6.79
CA TYR A 55 2.14 -3.32 8.23
C TYR A 55 2.15 -4.63 9.02
N THR A 56 1.30 -5.60 8.67
CA THR A 56 1.11 -6.81 9.48
C THR A 56 2.11 -7.92 9.15
N ARG A 57 3.02 -8.24 10.08
CA ARG A 57 4.12 -9.22 9.89
C ARG A 57 3.69 -10.61 9.42
N SER A 58 2.52 -11.10 9.85
CA SER A 58 2.03 -12.43 9.48
C SER A 58 1.74 -12.57 7.97
N LEU A 59 1.60 -11.46 7.25
CA LEU A 59 1.32 -11.46 5.81
C LEU A 59 2.55 -11.77 4.95
N TYR A 60 3.77 -11.75 5.49
CA TYR A 60 5.01 -11.86 4.70
C TYR A 60 5.03 -13.12 3.82
N GLU A 61 4.86 -14.29 4.42
CA GLU A 61 4.96 -15.57 3.69
C GLU A 61 3.79 -15.74 2.72
N GLN A 62 2.60 -15.22 3.06
CA GLN A 62 1.43 -15.22 2.19
C GLN A 62 1.66 -14.35 0.96
N ILE A 63 2.18 -13.12 1.13
CA ILE A 63 2.51 -12.20 0.04
C ILE A 63 3.55 -12.85 -0.87
N LYS A 64 4.63 -13.39 -0.29
CA LYS A 64 5.70 -14.06 -1.06
C LYS A 64 5.15 -15.22 -1.88
N SER A 65 4.37 -16.10 -1.26
CA SER A 65 3.74 -17.25 -1.92
C SER A 65 2.80 -16.82 -3.05
N ASN A 66 1.96 -15.81 -2.82
CA ASN A 66 1.05 -15.30 -3.83
C ASN A 66 1.79 -14.70 -5.03
N ILE A 67 2.80 -13.85 -4.79
CA ILE A 67 3.62 -13.27 -5.86
C ILE A 67 4.32 -14.37 -6.66
N THR A 68 4.94 -15.37 -6.02
CA THR A 68 5.55 -16.52 -6.72
C THR A 68 4.53 -17.21 -7.62
N ARG A 69 3.35 -17.53 -7.08
CA ARG A 69 2.29 -18.25 -7.79
C ARG A 69 1.83 -17.46 -9.02
N PHE A 70 1.57 -16.15 -8.87
CA PHE A 70 1.14 -15.31 -9.99
C PHE A 70 2.24 -15.13 -11.02
N TYR A 71 3.49 -14.96 -10.61
CA TYR A 71 4.60 -14.80 -11.55
C TYR A 71 4.85 -16.07 -12.37
N ARG A 72 4.88 -17.25 -11.72
CA ARG A 72 5.00 -18.55 -12.40
C ARG A 72 3.89 -18.76 -13.42
N TRP A 73 2.69 -18.26 -13.15
CA TRP A 73 1.59 -18.37 -14.09
C TRP A 73 1.87 -17.68 -15.45
N TRP A 74 2.63 -16.59 -15.47
CA TRP A 74 2.99 -15.89 -16.71
C TRP A 74 4.34 -16.30 -17.30
N ALA A 75 5.31 -16.64 -16.46
CA ALA A 75 6.71 -16.81 -16.88
C ALA A 75 7.24 -18.25 -16.71
N ASP A 76 6.47 -19.15 -16.11
CA ASP A 76 6.83 -20.56 -15.81
C ASP A 76 8.14 -20.74 -15.01
N VAL A 77 8.59 -19.67 -14.34
CA VAL A 77 9.79 -19.64 -13.48
C VAL A 77 9.53 -18.81 -12.23
N ASP A 78 10.45 -18.83 -11.26
CA ASP A 78 10.35 -18.02 -10.04
C ASP A 78 10.68 -16.54 -10.32
N PRO A 79 10.02 -15.60 -9.61
CA PRO A 79 10.37 -14.19 -9.72
C PRO A 79 11.78 -13.93 -9.17
N ASN A 80 12.45 -12.92 -9.72
CA ASN A 80 13.74 -12.49 -9.20
C ASN A 80 13.56 -11.72 -7.88
N TRP A 81 13.81 -12.40 -6.77
CA TRP A 81 13.73 -11.81 -5.42
C TRP A 81 14.80 -10.75 -5.11
N ASN A 82 15.78 -10.55 -6.00
CA ASN A 82 16.69 -9.39 -5.92
C ASN A 82 16.07 -8.11 -6.51
N LYS A 83 14.92 -8.24 -7.19
CA LYS A 83 14.19 -7.16 -7.87
C LYS A 83 12.84 -6.86 -7.24
N ILE A 84 12.16 -7.88 -6.72
CA ILE A 84 10.97 -7.72 -5.89
C ILE A 84 11.37 -7.74 -4.41
N HIS A 85 11.23 -6.61 -3.74
CA HIS A 85 11.57 -6.43 -2.33
C HIS A 85 10.30 -6.45 -1.47
N ILE A 86 10.04 -7.58 -0.80
CA ILE A 86 8.97 -7.69 0.19
C ILE A 86 9.50 -7.16 1.53
N LEU A 87 9.09 -5.94 1.89
CA LEU A 87 9.64 -5.19 3.01
C LEU A 87 8.51 -4.80 3.96
N HIS A 88 8.45 -5.42 5.13
CA HIS A 88 7.56 -4.92 6.18
C HIS A 88 7.88 -3.46 6.52
N ALA A 89 6.88 -2.64 6.83
CA ALA A 89 6.98 -1.21 7.13
C ALA A 89 8.24 -0.80 7.93
N TRP A 90 8.39 -1.34 9.15
CA TRP A 90 9.54 -1.10 10.03
C TRP A 90 10.66 -2.13 9.87
N GLY A 91 10.30 -3.41 10.00
CA GLY A 91 11.20 -4.57 9.97
C GLY A 91 11.21 -5.31 11.30
N ARG A 92 12.22 -6.16 11.48
CA ARG A 92 12.55 -6.91 12.69
C ARG A 92 14.08 -6.92 12.87
N LYS A 93 14.58 -7.56 13.94
CA LYS A 93 16.02 -7.74 14.15
C LYS A 93 16.65 -8.54 13.00
N ASP A 94 15.97 -9.59 12.56
CA ASP A 94 16.38 -10.61 11.58
C ASP A 94 15.94 -10.34 10.14
N ARG A 95 14.94 -9.48 9.92
CA ARG A 95 14.50 -9.07 8.59
C ARG A 95 14.44 -7.56 8.48
N GLU A 96 15.07 -7.02 7.45
CA GLU A 96 15.00 -5.59 7.16
C GLU A 96 13.59 -5.19 6.72
N GLY A 97 13.16 -3.99 7.12
CA GLY A 97 11.90 -3.38 6.67
C GLY A 97 12.16 -2.11 5.89
N LEU A 98 11.12 -1.53 5.29
CA LEU A 98 11.27 -0.40 4.36
C LEU A 98 11.94 0.81 5.02
N TYR A 99 11.47 1.23 6.20
CA TYR A 99 12.08 2.34 6.95
C TYR A 99 13.58 2.07 7.26
N ARG A 100 13.90 0.86 7.73
CA ARG A 100 15.29 0.48 8.04
C ARG A 100 16.18 0.43 6.80
N PHE A 101 15.65 -0.12 5.70
CA PHE A 101 16.34 -0.19 4.41
C PHE A 101 16.69 1.21 3.90
N VAL A 102 15.71 2.12 3.88
CA VAL A 102 15.90 3.50 3.42
C VAL A 102 16.89 4.24 4.32
N SER A 103 16.74 4.13 5.65
CA SER A 103 17.69 4.71 6.61
C SER A 103 19.13 4.29 6.31
N LYS A 104 19.35 3.00 6.08
CA LYS A 104 20.67 2.44 5.74
C LYS A 104 21.18 2.96 4.38
N LYS A 105 20.31 3.08 3.38
CA LYS A 105 20.67 3.65 2.07
C LYS A 105 21.04 5.13 2.13
N MET A 106 20.49 5.86 3.10
CA MET A 106 20.88 7.24 3.42
C MET A 106 22.12 7.31 4.33
N GLY A 107 22.75 6.19 4.68
CA GLY A 107 23.93 6.15 5.56
C GLY A 107 23.60 6.45 7.02
N ARG A 108 22.36 6.25 7.46
CA ARG A 108 21.86 6.60 8.80
C ARG A 108 21.48 5.36 9.61
N ASN A 109 21.50 5.51 10.93
CA ASN A 109 21.00 4.49 11.85
C ASN A 109 19.47 4.59 11.93
N SER A 110 18.78 3.49 11.67
CA SER A 110 17.35 3.38 11.90
C SER A 110 17.04 3.28 13.39
N ARG A 111 16.03 3.98 13.89
CA ARG A 111 15.53 3.75 15.25
C ARG A 111 14.85 2.39 15.35
N THR A 112 15.14 1.66 16.41
CA THR A 112 14.31 0.55 16.88
C THR A 112 13.00 1.07 17.46
N TYR A 113 11.99 0.21 17.57
CA TYR A 113 10.72 0.59 18.21
C TYR A 113 10.92 1.14 19.62
N LEU A 114 11.83 0.56 20.40
CA LEU A 114 12.11 1.01 21.78
C LEU A 114 12.77 2.39 21.81
N GLU A 115 13.77 2.62 20.95
CA GLU A 115 14.43 3.93 20.84
C GLU A 115 13.46 5.01 20.37
N ALA A 116 12.60 4.69 19.41
CA ALA A 116 11.59 5.61 18.91
C ALA A 116 10.53 5.90 19.99
N LYS A 117 10.08 4.89 20.73
CA LYS A 117 9.15 5.06 21.85
C LYS A 117 9.73 5.97 22.95
N ASN A 118 11.04 5.90 23.21
CA ASN A 118 11.69 6.77 24.18
C ASN A 118 11.94 8.19 23.65
N ALA A 119 12.05 8.35 22.33
CA ALA A 119 12.28 9.64 21.68
C ALA A 119 10.99 10.46 21.50
N PHE A 120 9.86 9.80 21.26
CA PHE A 120 8.57 10.44 21.01
C PHE A 120 7.67 10.44 22.25
N THR A 121 6.76 11.41 22.33
CA THR A 121 5.86 11.51 23.49
C THR A 121 4.73 10.47 23.43
N HIS A 122 4.10 10.18 24.58
CA HIS A 122 2.99 9.21 24.67
C HIS A 122 1.82 9.49 23.71
N LYS A 123 1.57 10.76 23.35
CA LYS A 123 0.51 11.15 22.41
C LYS A 123 0.80 10.73 20.96
N GLU A 124 2.06 10.46 20.65
CA GLU A 124 2.55 10.13 19.30
C GLU A 124 2.76 8.62 19.10
N TYR A 125 2.43 7.81 20.11
CA TYR A 125 2.69 6.36 20.06
C TYR A 125 1.91 5.60 18.98
N SER A 126 0.76 6.12 18.53
CA SER A 126 0.05 5.56 17.38
C SER A 126 0.73 5.90 16.04
N GLN A 127 1.71 6.82 16.04
CA GLN A 127 2.33 7.37 14.83
C GLN A 127 3.86 7.22 14.84
N ILE A 128 4.45 6.41 15.73
CA ILE A 128 5.90 6.33 15.94
C ILE A 128 6.65 6.06 14.62
N LEU A 129 6.15 5.13 13.80
CA LEU A 129 6.75 4.87 12.48
C LEU A 129 6.70 6.11 11.58
N GLY A 130 5.57 6.82 11.56
CA GLY A 130 5.39 8.06 10.82
C GLY A 130 6.39 9.13 11.27
N ASN A 131 6.56 9.31 12.58
CA ASN A 131 7.53 10.26 13.12
C ASN A 131 8.97 9.92 12.74
N CYS A 132 9.33 8.63 12.78
CA CYS A 132 10.64 8.18 12.29
C CYS A 132 10.82 8.45 10.79
N CYS A 133 9.76 8.29 9.99
CA CYS A 133 9.80 8.62 8.56
C CYS A 133 9.94 10.12 8.34
N LYS A 134 9.22 10.95 9.11
CA LYS A 134 9.31 12.40 9.08
C LYS A 134 10.72 12.89 9.42
N GLU A 135 11.27 12.43 10.54
CA GLU A 135 12.65 12.72 10.97
C GLU A 135 13.64 12.34 9.86
N LEU A 136 13.45 11.20 9.20
CA LEU A 136 14.31 10.76 8.10
C LEU A 136 14.21 11.67 6.86
N ARG A 137 13.02 12.23 6.57
CA ARG A 137 12.75 13.09 5.40
C ARG A 137 13.15 14.55 5.60
N GLU A 138 13.08 15.07 6.83
CA GLU A 138 13.39 16.48 7.15
C GLU A 138 14.90 16.77 7.22
N LEU A 139 15.74 15.74 7.09
CA LEU A 139 17.20 15.91 7.01
C LEU A 139 17.59 16.52 5.66
N GLU A 140 18.63 17.36 5.66
CA GLU A 140 19.09 18.13 4.48
C GLU A 140 19.58 17.27 3.30
N ASP A 141 19.85 15.98 3.51
CA ASP A 141 20.32 15.08 2.47
C ASP A 141 19.20 14.71 1.49
N LYS A 142 19.50 14.75 0.18
CA LYS A 142 18.55 14.30 -0.84
C LYS A 142 18.15 12.84 -0.63
N THR A 143 16.86 12.60 -0.44
CA THR A 143 16.29 11.25 -0.39
C THR A 143 16.60 10.48 -1.69
N PRO A 144 17.23 9.29 -1.61
CA PRO A 144 17.62 8.54 -2.81
C PRO A 144 16.41 7.94 -3.52
N GLN A 145 16.43 7.95 -4.85
CA GLN A 145 15.42 7.26 -5.67
C GLN A 145 15.81 5.78 -5.87
N LEU A 146 15.15 4.90 -5.12
CA LEU A 146 15.54 3.50 -4.94
C LEU A 146 14.70 2.52 -5.78
N PHE A 147 13.41 2.83 -5.96
CA PHE A 147 12.41 1.92 -6.52
C PHE A 147 11.72 2.50 -7.76
N ASP A 148 11.39 1.64 -8.72
CA ASP A 148 10.62 2.00 -9.92
C ASP A 148 9.11 1.94 -9.67
N ALA A 149 8.69 1.13 -8.69
CA ALA A 149 7.32 1.04 -8.19
C ALA A 149 7.28 0.64 -6.72
N ILE A 150 6.31 1.15 -5.97
CA ILE A 150 6.05 0.78 -4.58
C ILE A 150 4.57 0.45 -4.43
N LEU A 151 4.29 -0.71 -3.85
CA LEU A 151 2.97 -1.21 -3.49
C LEU A 151 2.83 -1.19 -1.96
N ILE A 152 1.88 -0.43 -1.44
CA ILE A 152 1.54 -0.38 0.00
C ILE A 152 0.24 -1.16 0.22
N ASP A 153 0.31 -2.29 0.91
CA ASP A 153 -0.85 -3.07 1.32
C ASP A 153 -1.25 -2.73 2.78
N GLU A 154 -2.53 -2.84 3.09
CA GLU A 154 -3.13 -2.39 4.36
C GLU A 154 -2.77 -0.93 4.68
N ALA A 155 -2.92 -0.05 3.69
CA ALA A 155 -2.40 1.32 3.75
C ALA A 155 -3.10 2.17 4.85
N GLN A 156 -4.31 1.79 5.27
CA GLN A 156 -5.02 2.42 6.38
C GLN A 156 -4.29 2.32 7.73
N ASP A 157 -3.38 1.35 7.89
CA ASP A 157 -2.58 1.19 9.12
C ASP A 157 -1.39 2.17 9.20
N PHE A 158 -1.18 3.00 8.17
CA PHE A 158 0.00 3.85 8.05
C PHE A 158 -0.30 5.34 8.26
N ASN A 159 0.62 6.01 8.93
CA ASN A 159 0.66 7.47 9.00
C ASN A 159 1.10 8.10 7.66
N PHE A 160 0.60 9.29 7.34
CA PHE A 160 0.88 10.00 6.08
C PHE A 160 2.37 10.22 5.82
N GLU A 161 3.20 10.38 6.85
CA GLU A 161 4.66 10.54 6.68
C GLU A 161 5.32 9.29 6.10
N PHE A 162 4.73 8.10 6.30
CA PHE A 162 5.19 6.89 5.62
C PHE A 162 4.85 6.90 4.12
N TYR A 163 3.68 7.42 3.75
CA TYR A 163 3.30 7.58 2.33
C TYR A 163 4.25 8.54 1.64
N LYS A 164 4.54 9.69 2.26
CA LYS A 164 5.47 10.68 1.72
C LYS A 164 6.88 10.10 1.59
N LEU A 165 7.36 9.32 2.56
CA LEU A 165 8.65 8.62 2.44
C LEU A 165 8.65 7.67 1.24
N CYS A 166 7.60 6.86 1.06
CA CYS A 166 7.46 5.97 -0.10
C CYS A 166 7.45 6.75 -1.42
N TYR A 167 6.76 7.89 -1.45
CA TYR A 167 6.71 8.76 -2.63
C TYR A 167 8.09 9.35 -2.96
N ASP A 168 8.84 9.82 -1.96
CA ASP A 168 10.13 10.47 -2.17
C ASP A 168 11.19 9.49 -2.72
N ILE A 169 11.18 8.23 -2.26
CA ILE A 169 12.14 7.19 -2.68
C ILE A 169 11.81 6.53 -4.03
N LEU A 170 10.69 6.89 -4.68
CA LEU A 170 10.36 6.44 -6.03
C LEU A 170 11.19 7.17 -7.08
N ARG A 171 11.58 6.47 -8.14
CA ARG A 171 12.09 7.05 -9.38
C ARG A 171 10.97 7.66 -10.19
N GLU A 172 11.32 8.54 -11.11
CA GLU A 172 10.36 9.02 -12.10
C GLU A 172 10.11 7.96 -13.18
N PRO A 173 8.85 7.78 -13.62
CA PRO A 173 7.65 8.43 -13.09
C PRO A 173 7.15 7.73 -11.79
N LYS A 174 6.57 8.52 -10.86
CA LYS A 174 6.21 8.10 -9.49
C LYS A 174 5.07 7.08 -9.41
N ARG A 175 5.39 5.78 -9.52
CA ARG A 175 4.42 4.67 -9.39
C ARG A 175 4.21 4.22 -7.95
N LEU A 176 3.43 5.00 -7.20
CA LEU A 176 2.98 4.63 -5.87
C LEU A 176 1.57 4.04 -5.93
N ILE A 177 1.42 2.76 -5.60
CA ILE A 177 0.12 2.09 -5.60
C ILE A 177 -0.20 1.65 -4.18
N TRP A 178 -1.41 1.91 -3.69
CA TRP A 178 -1.79 1.47 -2.35
C TRP A 178 -3.19 0.92 -2.28
N ALA A 179 -3.35 -0.08 -1.41
CA ALA A 179 -4.62 -0.70 -1.12
C ALA A 179 -5.18 -0.19 0.22
N TYR A 180 -6.44 0.21 0.25
CA TYR A 180 -7.09 0.81 1.41
C TYR A 180 -8.42 0.11 1.73
N ASP A 181 -8.66 -0.23 3.00
CA ASP A 181 -9.94 -0.82 3.45
C ASP A 181 -10.95 0.25 3.87
N GLU A 182 -12.17 0.21 3.31
CA GLU A 182 -13.22 1.22 3.57
C GLU A 182 -13.99 1.00 4.88
N VAL A 183 -14.11 -0.25 5.36
CA VAL A 183 -14.98 -0.55 6.52
C VAL A 183 -14.24 -0.34 7.84
N GLN A 184 -12.94 -0.64 7.89
CA GLN A 184 -12.13 -0.34 9.09
C GLN A 184 -12.06 1.16 9.38
N SER A 185 -12.24 2.02 8.37
CA SER A 185 -12.33 3.46 8.58
C SER A 185 -13.69 3.95 9.12
N LEU A 186 -14.71 3.12 9.33
CA LEU A 186 -16.00 3.62 9.87
C LEU A 186 -15.89 4.18 11.29
N GLU A 187 -14.85 3.83 12.05
CA GLU A 187 -14.55 4.46 13.36
C GLU A 187 -13.95 5.88 13.21
N SER A 188 -13.40 6.22 12.03
CA SER A 188 -12.86 7.53 11.66
C SER A 188 -13.59 8.07 10.42
N LEU A 189 -14.61 8.90 10.63
CA LEU A 189 -15.65 9.39 9.69
C LEU A 189 -15.27 9.79 8.23
N SER A 190 -14.01 9.74 7.78
CA SER A 190 -13.61 10.03 6.39
C SER A 190 -12.38 9.25 5.93
N ILE A 191 -12.40 8.79 4.68
CA ILE A 191 -11.20 8.28 3.97
C ILE A 191 -10.33 9.49 3.61
N PRO A 192 -9.03 9.49 3.93
CA PRO A 192 -8.17 10.63 3.64
C PRO A 192 -8.00 10.85 2.13
N THR A 193 -8.03 12.11 1.74
CA THR A 193 -7.80 12.57 0.38
C THR A 193 -6.29 12.59 0.06
N ALA A 194 -5.95 12.58 -1.24
CA ALA A 194 -4.55 12.67 -1.65
C ALA A 194 -3.88 13.97 -1.18
N ILE A 195 -4.65 15.07 -1.13
CA ILE A 195 -4.19 16.38 -0.65
C ILE A 195 -3.88 16.33 0.84
N GLU A 196 -4.69 15.65 1.66
CA GLU A 196 -4.39 15.47 3.09
C GLU A 196 -3.13 14.63 3.32
N ILE A 197 -2.90 13.60 2.49
CA ILE A 197 -1.75 12.71 2.62
C ILE A 197 -0.46 13.38 2.15
N PHE A 198 -0.47 13.98 0.96
CA PHE A 198 0.74 14.44 0.26
C PHE A 198 0.90 15.96 0.24
N GLY A 199 -0.17 16.73 0.48
CA GLY A 199 -0.18 18.18 0.39
C GLY A 199 -0.25 18.71 -1.04
N THR A 200 0.08 19.99 -1.19
CA THR A 200 0.12 20.71 -2.46
C THR A 200 1.54 21.24 -2.73
N HIS A 201 1.85 21.45 -4.00
CA HIS A 201 3.00 22.21 -4.45
C HIS A 201 2.86 23.69 -4.10
N THR A 202 3.93 24.47 -4.30
CA THR A 202 3.96 25.91 -4.02
C THR A 202 3.01 26.73 -4.89
N ASP A 203 2.62 26.19 -6.05
CA ASP A 203 1.64 26.78 -6.97
C ASP A 203 0.18 26.44 -6.62
N GLY A 204 -0.04 25.65 -5.55
CA GLY A 204 -1.35 25.21 -5.11
C GLY A 204 -1.86 23.93 -5.80
N THR A 205 -1.11 23.35 -6.74
CA THR A 205 -1.49 22.09 -7.39
C THR A 205 -1.26 20.90 -6.45
N PRO A 206 -2.09 19.84 -6.49
CA PRO A 206 -1.92 18.68 -5.62
C PRO A 206 -0.66 17.89 -5.99
N VAL A 207 0.13 17.46 -4.99
CA VAL A 207 1.33 16.62 -5.21
C VAL A 207 0.95 15.27 -5.82
N VAL A 208 -0.21 14.76 -5.42
CA VAL A 208 -0.82 13.55 -5.98
C VAL A 208 -2.27 13.85 -6.29
N GLU A 209 -2.67 13.64 -7.54
CA GLU A 209 -4.05 13.75 -7.98
C GLU A 209 -4.63 12.35 -8.18
N LEU A 210 -5.76 12.07 -7.52
CA LEU A 210 -6.49 10.79 -7.61
C LEU A 210 -7.84 10.92 -8.29
N GLU A 211 -8.20 12.11 -8.76
CA GLU A 211 -9.47 12.34 -9.44
C GLU A 211 -9.41 11.92 -10.90
N GLY A 212 -10.48 11.26 -11.35
CA GLY A 212 -10.69 10.82 -12.73
C GLY A 212 -9.80 9.65 -13.17
N ASN A 213 -9.55 9.61 -14.47
CA ASN A 213 -8.77 8.58 -15.14
C ASN A 213 -7.38 9.11 -15.51
N TYR A 214 -6.42 8.21 -15.75
CA TYR A 214 -5.14 8.63 -16.33
C TYR A 214 -5.35 9.11 -17.77
N PRO A 215 -4.60 10.14 -18.23
CA PRO A 215 -4.65 10.62 -19.61
C PRO A 215 -4.53 9.47 -20.61
N ASP A 216 -5.35 9.51 -21.65
CA ASP A 216 -5.38 8.52 -22.74
C ASP A 216 -5.63 7.07 -22.29
N SER A 217 -6.30 6.87 -21.15
CA SER A 217 -6.68 5.54 -20.67
C SER A 217 -8.03 5.52 -19.95
N GLU A 218 -8.69 4.36 -19.93
CA GLU A 218 -9.86 4.08 -19.09
C GLU A 218 -9.47 3.60 -17.67
N ILE A 219 -8.22 3.83 -17.27
CA ILE A 219 -7.75 3.40 -15.95
C ILE A 219 -8.10 4.49 -14.95
N GLU A 220 -8.97 4.15 -13.99
CA GLU A 220 -9.29 5.00 -12.84
C GLU A 220 -8.07 5.13 -11.91
N LYS A 221 -7.82 6.34 -11.41
CA LYS A 221 -6.75 6.61 -10.43
C LYS A 221 -7.13 6.12 -9.03
N ASP A 222 -8.42 6.10 -8.71
CA ASP A 222 -8.98 5.63 -7.44
C ASP A 222 -10.11 4.62 -7.69
N MET A 223 -9.75 3.34 -7.65
CA MET A 223 -10.66 2.22 -7.99
C MET A 223 -11.28 1.59 -6.75
N ILE A 224 -12.49 1.04 -6.87
CA ILE A 224 -13.17 0.31 -5.80
C ILE A 224 -13.40 -1.16 -6.19
N LEU A 225 -12.92 -2.10 -5.37
CA LEU A 225 -13.21 -3.52 -5.48
C LEU A 225 -14.52 -3.85 -4.76
N TYR A 226 -15.60 -4.01 -5.54
CA TYR A 226 -16.96 -4.21 -5.02
C TYR A 226 -17.27 -5.64 -4.56
N HIS A 227 -16.53 -6.65 -5.04
CA HIS A 227 -16.81 -8.05 -4.72
C HIS A 227 -16.04 -8.51 -3.49
N CYS A 228 -16.74 -9.03 -2.48
CA CYS A 228 -16.13 -9.76 -1.37
C CYS A 228 -16.15 -11.26 -1.63
N TYR A 229 -14.99 -11.90 -1.46
CA TYR A 229 -14.77 -13.32 -1.76
C TYR A 229 -14.68 -14.18 -0.49
N ARG A 230 -14.47 -13.56 0.68
CA ARG A 230 -14.35 -14.27 1.96
C ARG A 230 -15.71 -14.52 2.64
N THR A 231 -16.69 -13.65 2.40
CA THR A 231 -17.94 -13.65 3.14
C THR A 231 -19.12 -13.78 2.19
N PRO A 232 -19.99 -14.80 2.34
CA PRO A 232 -21.22 -14.92 1.56
C PRO A 232 -22.06 -13.64 1.60
N ARG A 233 -22.64 -13.26 0.45
CA ARG A 233 -23.49 -12.06 0.31
C ARG A 233 -24.52 -11.87 1.44
N PRO A 234 -25.27 -12.89 1.89
CA PRO A 234 -26.25 -12.71 2.96
C PRO A 234 -25.63 -12.15 4.25
N ILE A 235 -24.43 -12.62 4.63
CA ILE A 235 -23.74 -12.16 5.84
C ILE A 235 -23.28 -10.70 5.68
N MET A 236 -22.80 -10.30 4.50
CA MET A 236 -22.45 -8.91 4.23
C MET A 236 -23.65 -7.97 4.29
N VAL A 237 -24.77 -8.35 3.67
CA VAL A 237 -26.01 -7.56 3.71
C VAL A 237 -26.49 -7.42 5.15
N THR A 238 -26.53 -8.51 5.90
CA THR A 238 -26.91 -8.49 7.32
C THR A 238 -26.00 -7.59 8.15
N ALA A 239 -24.67 -7.68 8.00
CA ALA A 239 -23.72 -6.81 8.71
C ALA A 239 -23.91 -5.33 8.35
N HIS A 240 -24.19 -5.02 7.08
CA HIS A 240 -24.50 -3.67 6.63
C HIS A 240 -25.82 -3.14 7.23
N PHE A 241 -26.86 -3.97 7.28
CA PHE A 241 -28.13 -3.67 7.96
C PHE A 241 -27.93 -3.37 9.45
N PHE A 242 -27.09 -4.16 10.14
CA PHE A 242 -26.71 -3.90 11.53
C PHE A 242 -25.93 -2.60 11.69
N GLY A 243 -24.93 -2.35 10.84
CA GLY A 243 -24.10 -1.14 10.88
C GLY A 243 -24.88 0.16 10.59
N MET A 244 -25.94 0.08 9.77
CA MET A 244 -26.86 1.20 9.50
C MET A 244 -27.95 1.37 10.57
N GLY A 245 -28.03 0.48 11.56
CA GLY A 245 -29.03 0.54 12.62
C GLY A 245 -30.47 0.28 12.15
N LEU A 246 -30.65 -0.44 11.03
CA LEU A 246 -31.96 -0.66 10.38
C LEU A 246 -32.80 -1.78 11.01
N LEU A 247 -32.51 -2.18 12.25
CA LEU A 247 -33.40 -3.07 12.99
C LEU A 247 -34.61 -2.28 13.52
N PRO A 248 -35.84 -2.80 13.37
CA PRO A 248 -36.96 -2.33 14.18
C PRO A 248 -36.57 -2.54 15.64
N ARG A 249 -36.55 -1.47 16.44
CA ARG A 249 -36.57 -1.63 17.91
C ARG A 249 -37.85 -2.40 18.24
N SER A 250 -37.72 -3.65 18.66
CA SER A 250 -38.83 -4.36 19.29
C SER A 250 -39.24 -3.56 20.53
N LYS A 251 -40.46 -3.02 20.52
CA LYS A 251 -41.12 -2.50 21.71
C LYS A 251 -41.44 -3.66 22.66
#